data_AF-A0A956KQ41-F1
#
_entry.id   AF-A0A956KQ41-F1
#
_cell.length_a   1.000
_cell.length_b   1.000
_cell.length_c   1.000
_cell.angle_alpha   90.00
_cell.angle_beta   90.00
_cell.angle_gamma   90.00
#
_symmetry.space_group_name_H-M   'P 1'
#
loop_
_entity.id
_entity.type
_entity.pdbx_description
1 polymer ?
#
loop_
_entity_poly.entity_id
_entity_poly.type
_entity_poly.pdbx_seq_one_letter_code
_entity_poly.pdbx_strand_id
1 'polypeptide(L)'
;YHHDFVSGAGRLQRRTLADGDADFVAIDEVPKLALAFVILEDARFWEHDGFDREQIERAFWFNLLEGRVRRGASTITQQTARSLWLGIDRSLTRKLAEALLAAELERHVDKRRILEVYLNVIELGPEVHGVVEASRYHFGKDPRDLELREALHLASLAPAPVAFSRRFASGETDEAWREHLRRQVRRLRIRHLISEEEAVRAGRSRLKLRPHPELARPSDPPR
;
A
#
# COMPACT_ATOMS: atom_id res chain seq x y z
N TYR A 1 0.31 20.02 6.65
CA TYR A 1 0.44 19.35 7.97
C TYR A 1 1.83 18.73 8.04
N HIS A 2 2.54 18.84 9.16
CA HIS A 2 3.81 18.11 9.35
C HIS A 2 3.54 16.85 10.16
N HIS A 3 4.04 15.71 9.67
CA HIS A 3 3.94 14.42 10.30
C HIS A 3 5.33 13.99 10.75
N ASP A 4 5.54 13.94 12.06
CA ASP A 4 6.75 13.39 12.65
C ASP A 4 6.49 11.92 13.05
N PHE A 5 7.39 11.01 12.66
CA PHE A 5 7.32 9.60 13.02
C PHE A 5 8.71 9.04 13.28
N VAL A 6 8.78 7.94 14.03
CA VAL A 6 10.04 7.24 14.29
C VAL A 6 10.13 6.06 13.32
N SER A 7 11.18 6.05 12.51
CA SER A 7 11.42 4.97 11.54
C SER A 7 11.72 3.64 12.24
N GLY A 8 11.70 2.53 11.50
CA GLY A 8 12.08 1.22 12.03
C GLY A 8 13.51 1.19 12.62
N ALA A 9 14.41 2.06 12.15
CA ALA A 9 15.76 2.23 12.70
C ALA A 9 15.84 3.18 13.92
N GLY A 10 14.70 3.63 14.47
CA GLY A 10 14.66 4.52 15.63
C GLY A 10 14.96 5.99 15.30
N ARG A 11 14.98 6.38 14.03
CA ARG A 11 15.28 7.76 13.61
C ARG A 11 14.00 8.57 13.54
N LEU A 12 14.01 9.78 14.09
CA LEU A 12 12.94 10.74 13.88
C LEU A 12 12.95 11.20 12.42
N GLN A 13 11.85 10.98 11.72
CA GLN A 13 11.60 11.48 10.37
C GLN A 13 10.45 12.48 10.42
N ARG A 14 10.56 13.52 9.59
CA ARG A 14 9.52 14.54 9.40
C ARG A 14 9.10 14.52 7.95
N ARG A 15 7.79 14.48 7.71
CA ARG A 15 7.19 14.60 6.38
C ARG A 15 6.18 15.74 6.35
N THR A 16 6.21 16.54 5.31
CA THR A 16 5.16 17.54 5.10
C THR A 16 4.10 16.97 4.18
N LEU A 17 2.87 16.84 4.70
CA LEU A 17 1.70 16.46 3.93
C LEU A 17 1.00 17.74 3.43
N ALA A 18 1.59 18.35 2.41
CA ALA A 18 1.07 19.54 1.77
C ALA A 18 1.50 19.61 0.29
N ASP A 19 0.66 20.22 -0.54
CA ASP A 19 0.95 20.48 -1.94
C ASP A 19 2.26 21.28 -2.08
N GLY A 20 3.10 20.87 -3.04
CA GLY A 20 4.39 21.49 -3.31
C GLY A 20 5.57 20.93 -2.51
N ASP A 21 5.34 20.05 -1.52
CA ASP A 21 6.44 19.30 -0.89
C ASP A 21 6.96 18.19 -1.82
N ALA A 22 8.28 17.96 -1.80
CA ALA A 22 8.96 17.06 -2.73
C ALA A 22 8.58 15.57 -2.55
N ASP A 23 8.03 15.22 -1.38
CA ASP A 23 7.63 13.86 -1.01
C ASP A 23 6.11 13.72 -0.83
N PHE A 24 5.34 14.72 -1.30
CA PHE A 24 3.89 14.71 -1.35
C PHE A 24 3.37 14.64 -2.79
N VAL A 25 2.27 13.92 -2.98
CA VAL A 25 1.51 13.95 -4.24
C VAL A 25 0.01 13.99 -3.97
N ALA A 26 -0.71 14.87 -4.68
CA ALA A 26 -2.15 14.94 -4.58
C ALA A 26 -2.79 13.72 -5.24
N ILE A 27 -3.89 13.22 -4.68
CA ILE A 27 -4.52 11.98 -5.15
C ILE A 27 -4.98 12.05 -6.62
N ASP A 28 -5.37 13.23 -7.09
CA ASP A 28 -5.80 13.46 -8.48
C ASP A 28 -4.67 13.37 -9.48
N GLU A 29 -3.43 13.57 -9.05
CA GLU A 29 -2.27 13.44 -9.91
C GLU A 29 -1.89 11.96 -10.12
N VAL A 30 -2.38 11.06 -9.26
CA VAL A 30 -2.01 9.65 -9.25
C VAL A 30 -3.23 8.69 -9.26
N PRO A 31 -4.18 8.85 -10.20
CA PRO A 31 -5.44 8.10 -10.19
C PRO A 31 -5.24 6.57 -10.31
N LYS A 32 -4.20 6.14 -11.02
CA LYS A 32 -3.85 4.71 -11.15
C LYS A 32 -3.42 4.10 -9.81
N LEU A 33 -2.66 4.86 -8.99
CA LEU A 33 -2.25 4.43 -7.66
C LEU A 33 -3.47 4.40 -6.73
N ALA A 34 -4.26 5.46 -6.69
CA ALA A 34 -5.49 5.51 -5.90
C ALA A 34 -6.40 4.31 -6.21
N LEU A 35 -6.65 4.04 -7.49
CA LEU A 35 -7.44 2.89 -7.94
C LEU A 35 -6.83 1.55 -7.51
N ALA A 36 -5.51 1.36 -7.71
CA ALA A 36 -4.83 0.13 -7.37
C ALA A 36 -4.90 -0.17 -5.88
N PHE A 37 -4.61 0.81 -5.02
CA PHE A 37 -4.66 0.64 -3.57
C PHE A 37 -6.09 0.37 -3.08
N VAL A 38 -7.09 1.13 -3.54
CA VAL A 38 -8.49 0.85 -3.20
C VAL A 38 -8.87 -0.58 -3.59
N ILE A 39 -8.61 -1.04 -4.82
CA ILE A 39 -9.11 -2.36 -5.24
C ILE A 39 -8.38 -3.55 -4.59
N LEU A 40 -7.12 -3.38 -4.21
CA LEU A 40 -6.31 -4.45 -3.62
C LEU A 40 -6.41 -4.48 -2.09
N GLU A 41 -6.33 -3.33 -1.43
CA GLU A 41 -6.33 -3.24 0.03
C GLU A 41 -7.74 -3.15 0.60
N ASP A 42 -8.61 -2.36 -0.03
CA ASP A 42 -9.90 -2.00 0.55
C ASP A 42 -10.96 -1.71 -0.53
N ALA A 43 -11.42 -2.77 -1.19
CA ALA A 43 -12.23 -2.64 -2.40
C ALA A 43 -13.60 -1.98 -2.19
N ARG A 44 -14.01 -1.79 -0.93
CA ARG A 44 -15.24 -1.12 -0.50
C ARG A 44 -14.95 0.16 0.27
N PHE A 45 -13.74 0.72 0.14
CA PHE A 45 -13.29 1.91 0.87
C PHE A 45 -14.31 3.06 0.88
N TRP A 46 -15.02 3.26 -0.23
CA TRP A 46 -16.01 4.31 -0.42
C TRP A 46 -17.40 3.99 0.18
N GLU A 47 -17.64 2.75 0.61
CA GLU A 47 -18.94 2.24 1.06
C GLU A 47 -19.05 2.10 2.59
N HIS A 48 -17.95 2.20 3.33
CA HIS A 48 -17.93 1.99 4.79
C HIS A 48 -17.26 3.15 5.53
N ASP A 49 -17.52 3.29 6.84
CA ASP A 49 -16.93 4.34 7.69
C ASP A 49 -15.76 3.77 8.51
N GLY A 50 -14.67 3.41 7.82
CA GLY A 50 -13.43 2.91 8.44
C GLY A 50 -13.38 1.43 8.78
N PHE A 51 -14.51 0.71 8.73
CA PHE A 51 -14.58 -0.72 9.00
C PHE A 51 -15.43 -1.46 7.97
N ASP A 52 -14.81 -2.33 7.17
CA ASP A 52 -15.53 -3.21 6.25
C ASP A 52 -16.00 -4.47 6.98
N ARG A 53 -17.25 -4.44 7.48
CA ARG A 53 -17.88 -5.56 8.19
C ARG A 53 -17.89 -6.83 7.34
N GLU A 54 -18.15 -6.72 6.04
CA GLU A 54 -18.17 -7.88 5.16
C GLU A 54 -16.77 -8.45 4.94
N GLN A 55 -15.74 -7.61 4.79
CA GLN A 55 -14.37 -8.10 4.69
C GLN A 55 -13.92 -8.79 5.98
N ILE A 56 -14.31 -8.24 7.15
CA ILE A 56 -14.05 -8.85 8.47
C ILE A 56 -14.69 -10.24 8.55
N GLU A 57 -15.98 -10.37 8.23
CA GLU A 57 -16.69 -11.66 8.26
C GLU A 57 -16.08 -12.67 7.28
N ARG A 58 -15.79 -12.24 6.04
CA ARG A 58 -15.17 -13.11 5.03
C ARG A 58 -13.77 -13.56 5.46
N ALA A 59 -12.97 -12.67 6.02
CA ALA A 59 -11.63 -13.00 6.51
C ALA A 59 -11.71 -13.96 7.70
N PHE A 60 -12.67 -13.77 8.60
CA PHE A 60 -12.93 -14.67 9.73
C PHE A 60 -13.24 -16.09 9.25
N TRP A 61 -14.25 -16.26 8.38
CA TRP A 61 -14.62 -17.57 7.85
C TRP A 61 -13.47 -18.23 7.07
N PHE A 62 -12.75 -17.47 6.24
CA PHE A 62 -11.60 -17.99 5.50
C PHE A 62 -10.49 -18.50 6.41
N ASN A 63 -10.13 -17.71 7.44
CA ASN A 63 -9.08 -18.09 8.39
C ASN A 63 -9.51 -19.27 9.27
N LEU A 64 -10.80 -19.39 9.61
CA LEU A 64 -11.34 -20.53 10.34
C LEU A 64 -11.22 -21.83 9.53
N LEU A 65 -11.59 -21.79 8.25
CA LEU A 65 -11.48 -22.94 7.34
C LEU A 65 -10.02 -23.35 7.08
N GLU A 66 -9.10 -22.38 6.98
CA GLU A 66 -7.67 -22.63 6.77
C GLU A 66 -6.92 -23.03 8.05
N GLY A 67 -7.57 -22.95 9.23
CA GLY A 67 -6.96 -23.24 10.53
C GLY A 67 -5.82 -22.29 10.93
N ARG A 68 -5.61 -21.19 10.19
CA ARG A 68 -4.56 -20.19 10.43
C ARG A 68 -4.92 -18.84 9.82
N VAL A 69 -4.37 -17.76 10.39
CA VAL A 69 -4.56 -16.41 9.85
C VAL A 69 -3.79 -16.26 8.53
N ARG A 70 -4.51 -16.16 7.41
CA ARG A 70 -3.95 -15.91 6.07
C ARG A 70 -4.44 -14.62 5.45
N ARG A 71 -5.64 -14.16 5.80
CA ARG A 71 -6.27 -12.96 5.25
C ARG A 71 -6.49 -11.93 6.36
N GLY A 72 -6.00 -10.72 6.14
CA GLY A 72 -6.31 -9.56 6.96
C GLY A 72 -7.66 -8.95 6.58
N ALA A 73 -8.19 -8.11 7.48
CA ALA A 73 -9.42 -7.35 7.27
C ALA A 73 -9.23 -5.86 7.66
N SER A 74 -8.02 -5.34 7.50
CA SER A 74 -7.74 -3.94 7.85
C SER A 74 -8.04 -3.03 6.67
N THR A 75 -8.81 -1.98 6.91
CA THR A 75 -9.21 -0.97 5.92
C THR A 75 -8.09 0.04 5.66
N ILE A 76 -8.19 0.82 4.59
CA ILE A 76 -7.25 1.92 4.32
C ILE A 76 -7.23 2.93 5.47
N THR A 77 -8.37 3.26 6.04
CA THR A 77 -8.46 4.20 7.19
C THR A 77 -7.72 3.67 8.41
N GLN A 78 -7.91 2.38 8.75
CA GLN A 78 -7.18 1.73 9.83
C GLN A 78 -5.68 1.73 9.59
N GLN A 79 -5.25 1.42 8.37
CA GLN A 79 -3.84 1.47 8.01
C GLN A 79 -3.28 2.90 8.05
N THR A 80 -4.08 3.90 7.68
CA THR A 80 -3.70 5.33 7.78
C THR A 80 -3.48 5.74 9.22
N ALA A 81 -4.42 5.41 10.11
CA ALA A 81 -4.30 5.67 11.54
C ALA A 81 -3.04 5.01 12.12
N ARG A 82 -2.76 3.77 11.71
CA ARG A 82 -1.55 3.06 12.11
C ARG A 82 -0.29 3.80 11.64
N SER A 83 -0.19 4.13 10.35
CA SER A 83 0.98 4.82 9.80
C SER A 83 1.24 6.19 10.43
N LEU A 84 0.19 6.93 10.80
CA LEU A 84 0.34 8.27 11.36
C LEU A 84 0.67 8.31 12.85
N TRP A 85 0.22 7.34 13.64
CA TRP A 85 0.26 7.49 15.10
C TRP A 85 0.75 6.27 15.85
N LEU A 86 0.89 5.11 15.19
CA LEU A 86 1.18 3.86 15.88
C LEU A 86 2.46 3.23 15.35
N GLY A 87 3.42 2.98 16.25
CA GLY A 87 4.66 2.27 15.93
C GLY A 87 4.44 0.80 15.53
N ILE A 88 5.55 0.10 15.24
CA ILE A 88 5.56 -1.25 14.64
C ILE A 88 5.10 -2.37 15.62
N ASP A 89 4.90 -2.08 16.91
CA ASP A 89 4.55 -3.07 17.96
C ASP A 89 3.20 -3.79 17.76
N ARG A 90 3.19 -5.12 17.59
CA ARG A 90 1.99 -5.93 17.28
C ARG A 90 1.17 -6.35 18.50
N SER A 91 0.82 -5.40 19.36
CA SER A 91 -0.05 -5.64 20.53
C SER A 91 -1.55 -5.49 20.24
N LEU A 92 -2.39 -6.21 20.97
CA LEU A 92 -3.86 -6.08 20.90
C LEU A 92 -4.33 -4.67 21.31
N THR A 93 -3.64 -4.08 22.28
CA THR A 93 -3.85 -2.69 22.71
C THR A 93 -3.61 -1.71 21.57
N ARG A 94 -2.53 -1.90 20.78
CA ARG A 94 -2.31 -1.11 19.56
C ARG A 94 -3.45 -1.30 18.56
N LYS A 95 -3.95 -2.52 18.37
CA LYS A 95 -5.04 -2.77 17.42
C LYS A 95 -6.34 -2.07 17.84
N LEU A 96 -6.61 -1.98 19.14
CA LEU A 96 -7.73 -1.17 19.66
C LEU A 96 -7.51 0.33 19.42
N ALA A 97 -6.30 0.84 19.69
CA ALA A 97 -5.96 2.24 19.41
C ALA A 97 -6.11 2.58 17.92
N GLU A 98 -5.70 1.67 17.02
CA GLU A 98 -5.89 1.79 15.57
C GLU A 98 -7.37 1.93 15.21
N ALA A 99 -8.24 1.11 15.80
CA ALA A 99 -9.67 1.18 15.57
C ALA A 99 -10.27 2.52 16.05
N LEU A 100 -9.89 2.99 17.24
CA LEU A 100 -10.39 4.26 17.79
C LEU A 100 -9.94 5.46 16.94
N LEU A 101 -8.66 5.50 16.54
CA LEU A 101 -8.12 6.55 15.68
C LEU A 101 -8.72 6.50 14.27
N ALA A 102 -8.98 5.31 13.72
CA ALA A 102 -9.66 5.17 12.43
C ALA A 102 -11.09 5.73 12.49
N ALA A 103 -11.83 5.44 13.57
CA ALA A 103 -13.16 6.01 13.77
C ALA A 103 -13.12 7.54 13.89
N GLU A 104 -12.10 8.09 14.54
CA GLU A 104 -11.92 9.54 14.67
C GLU A 104 -11.56 10.20 13.34
N LEU A 105 -10.72 9.56 12.52
CA LEU A 105 -10.41 9.99 11.16
C LEU A 105 -11.68 10.08 10.31
N GLU A 106 -12.50 9.04 10.29
CA GLU A 106 -13.73 9.00 9.48
C GLU A 106 -14.76 10.05 9.91
N ARG A 107 -14.71 10.50 11.16
CA ARG A 107 -15.59 11.57 11.66
C ARG A 107 -15.19 12.97 11.22
N HIS A 108 -13.90 13.21 11.00
CA HIS A 108 -13.35 14.56 10.84
C HIS A 108 -12.65 14.80 9.50
N VAL A 109 -12.37 13.75 8.74
CA VAL A 109 -11.60 13.82 7.49
C VAL A 109 -12.36 13.10 6.40
N ASP A 110 -12.60 13.80 5.29
CA ASP A 110 -13.27 13.20 4.14
C ASP A 110 -12.48 12.01 3.57
N LYS A 111 -13.21 10.98 3.12
CA LYS A 111 -12.66 9.76 2.50
C LYS A 111 -11.55 10.01 1.49
N ARG A 112 -11.77 11.00 0.63
CA ARG A 112 -10.80 11.37 -0.40
C ARG A 112 -9.48 11.84 0.21
N ARG A 113 -9.53 12.66 1.26
CA ARG A 113 -8.34 13.13 1.98
C ARG A 113 -7.69 12.02 2.81
N ILE A 114 -8.47 11.11 3.39
CA ILE A 114 -7.92 9.90 4.05
C ILE A 114 -7.08 9.09 3.06
N LEU A 115 -7.61 8.81 1.87
CA LEU A 115 -6.88 8.06 0.85
C LEU A 115 -5.64 8.81 0.35
N GLU A 116 -5.72 10.12 0.18
CA GLU A 116 -4.56 10.94 -0.18
C GLU A 116 -3.46 10.88 0.89
N VAL A 117 -3.83 11.05 2.16
CA VAL A 117 -2.88 10.94 3.28
C VAL A 117 -2.29 9.53 3.31
N TYR A 118 -3.12 8.48 3.20
CA TYR A 118 -2.68 7.09 3.13
C TYR A 118 -1.58 6.87 2.10
N LEU A 119 -1.82 7.29 0.84
CA LEU A 119 -0.85 7.15 -0.24
C LEU A 119 0.47 7.88 0.07
N ASN A 120 0.44 8.93 0.88
CA ASN A 120 1.61 9.71 1.26
C ASN A 120 2.29 9.23 2.54
N VAL A 121 1.77 8.22 3.26
CA VAL A 121 2.39 7.73 4.51
C VAL A 121 2.56 6.21 4.60
N ILE A 122 1.95 5.44 3.70
CA ILE A 122 2.05 3.98 3.70
C ILE A 122 3.49 3.50 3.47
N GLU A 123 3.97 2.56 4.27
CA GLU A 123 5.30 1.95 4.06
C GLU A 123 5.21 0.90 2.92
N LEU A 124 6.08 1.04 1.92
CA LEU A 124 6.11 0.21 0.70
C LEU A 124 7.49 -0.42 0.44
N GLY A 125 8.36 -0.40 1.45
CA GLY A 125 9.68 -1.00 1.47
C GLY A 125 10.37 -0.68 2.79
N PRO A 126 11.58 -1.22 3.05
CA PRO A 126 12.28 -0.96 4.31
C PRO A 126 12.59 0.54 4.45
N GLU A 127 11.88 1.20 5.37
CA GLU A 127 11.92 2.65 5.59
C GLU A 127 11.43 3.52 4.41
N VAL A 128 10.82 2.91 3.39
CA VAL A 128 10.31 3.62 2.21
C VAL A 128 8.85 3.96 2.44
N HIS A 129 8.54 5.24 2.67
CA HIS A 129 7.20 5.69 3.03
C HIS A 129 6.57 6.49 1.90
N GLY A 130 5.28 6.31 1.67
CA GLY A 130 4.49 7.00 0.66
C GLY A 130 4.85 6.63 -0.78
N VAL A 131 3.93 6.90 -1.70
CA VAL A 131 4.04 6.48 -3.10
C VAL A 131 5.09 7.27 -3.88
N VAL A 132 5.40 8.51 -3.50
CA VAL A 132 6.45 9.31 -4.17
C VAL A 132 7.81 8.62 -4.00
N GLU A 133 8.18 8.37 -2.75
CA GLU A 133 9.43 7.68 -2.40
C GLU A 133 9.45 6.26 -2.97
N ALA A 134 8.35 5.52 -2.84
CA ALA A 134 8.23 4.16 -3.36
C ALA A 134 8.37 4.09 -4.88
N SER A 135 7.87 5.08 -5.63
CA SER A 135 8.01 5.12 -7.09
C SER A 135 9.46 5.32 -7.52
N ARG A 136 10.18 6.21 -6.83
CA ARG A 136 11.62 6.45 -7.05
C ARG A 136 12.44 5.23 -6.64
N TYR A 137 12.08 4.59 -5.53
CA TYR A 137 12.74 3.41 -5.00
C TYR A 137 12.56 2.19 -5.92
N HIS A 138 11.33 1.81 -6.25
CA HIS A 138 11.04 0.59 -7.02
C HIS A 138 11.27 0.75 -8.52
N PHE A 139 11.09 1.95 -9.09
CA PHE A 139 11.12 2.15 -10.54
C PHE A 139 12.05 3.28 -11.00
N GLY A 140 12.44 4.20 -10.11
CA GLY A 140 13.18 5.40 -10.50
C GLY A 140 12.32 6.41 -11.26
N LYS A 141 11.01 6.43 -11.00
CA LYS A 141 10.02 7.26 -11.70
C LYS A 141 9.33 8.23 -10.75
N ASP A 142 8.81 9.33 -11.31
CA ASP A 142 7.77 10.10 -10.64
C ASP A 142 6.49 9.25 -10.56
N PRO A 143 5.73 9.27 -9.44
CA PRO A 143 4.49 8.51 -9.31
C PRO A 143 3.45 8.82 -10.41
N ARG A 144 3.45 10.04 -10.97
CA ARG A 144 2.56 10.47 -12.07
C ARG A 144 2.83 9.70 -13.37
N ASP A 145 4.07 9.27 -13.57
CA ASP A 145 4.52 8.55 -14.76
C ASP A 145 4.33 7.03 -14.66
N LEU A 146 3.80 6.52 -13.54
CA LEU A 146 3.61 5.09 -13.36
C LEU A 146 2.57 4.53 -14.34
N GLU A 147 2.88 3.38 -14.89
CA GLU A 147 1.92 2.56 -15.60
C GLU A 147 1.02 1.78 -14.63
N LEU A 148 -0.16 1.36 -15.08
CA LEU A 148 -1.12 0.65 -14.24
C LEU A 148 -0.51 -0.59 -13.56
N ARG A 149 0.37 -1.32 -14.26
CA ARG A 149 1.07 -2.48 -13.68
C ARG A 149 2.01 -2.11 -12.53
N GLU A 150 2.65 -0.95 -12.61
CA GLU A 150 3.56 -0.45 -11.58
C GLU A 150 2.76 0.00 -10.35
N ALA A 151 1.63 0.68 -10.56
CA ALA A 151 0.69 1.00 -9.49
C ALA A 151 0.14 -0.25 -8.79
N LEU A 152 -0.30 -1.26 -9.56
CA LEU A 152 -0.75 -2.54 -9.03
C LEU A 152 0.36 -3.31 -8.31
N HIS A 153 1.60 -3.17 -8.77
CA HIS A 153 2.75 -3.74 -8.09
C HIS A 153 2.91 -3.12 -6.70
N LEU A 154 2.97 -1.78 -6.59
CA LEU A 154 3.12 -1.09 -5.30
C LEU A 154 1.98 -1.43 -4.33
N ALA A 155 0.72 -1.38 -4.80
CA ALA A 155 -0.42 -1.77 -3.98
C ALA A 155 -0.33 -3.23 -3.50
N SER A 156 0.24 -4.14 -4.30
CA SER A 156 0.44 -5.54 -3.89
C SER A 156 1.55 -5.73 -2.83
N LEU A 157 2.38 -4.72 -2.57
CA LEU A 157 3.43 -4.78 -1.54
C LEU A 157 2.89 -4.46 -0.14
N ALA A 158 1.85 -3.63 -0.05
CA ALA A 158 1.32 -3.08 1.20
C ALA A 158 1.05 -4.10 2.32
N PRO A 159 0.61 -5.35 2.06
CA PRO A 159 0.40 -6.33 3.12
C PRO A 159 1.68 -6.76 3.85
N ALA A 160 2.84 -6.71 3.17
CA ALA A 160 4.12 -7.15 3.71
C ALA A 160 5.31 -6.44 3.00
N PRO A 161 5.45 -5.11 3.17
CA PRO A 161 6.29 -4.27 2.32
C PRO A 161 7.77 -4.68 2.35
N VAL A 162 8.31 -4.95 3.55
CA VAL A 162 9.72 -5.39 3.72
C VAL A 162 9.96 -6.76 3.10
N ALA A 163 9.04 -7.72 3.32
CA ALA A 163 9.19 -9.08 2.80
C ALA A 163 9.12 -9.11 1.27
N PHE A 164 8.19 -8.37 0.65
CA PHE A 164 8.11 -8.30 -0.80
C PHE A 164 9.27 -7.50 -1.41
N SER A 165 9.72 -6.41 -0.78
CA SER A 165 10.89 -5.66 -1.27
C SER A 165 12.14 -6.54 -1.30
N ARG A 166 12.35 -7.40 -0.30
CA ARG A 166 13.43 -8.39 -0.30
C ARG A 166 13.27 -9.43 -1.41
N ARG A 167 12.04 -9.93 -1.64
CA ARG A 167 11.75 -10.89 -2.73
C ARG A 167 12.16 -10.33 -4.11
N PHE A 168 11.98 -9.04 -4.33
CA PHE A 168 12.27 -8.37 -5.60
C PHE A 168 13.58 -7.59 -5.61
N ALA A 169 14.47 -7.84 -4.65
CA ALA A 169 15.74 -7.12 -4.49
C ALA A 169 16.67 -7.24 -5.72
N SER A 170 16.59 -8.31 -6.51
CA SER A 170 17.36 -8.46 -7.75
C SER A 170 16.83 -7.60 -8.90
N GLY A 171 15.68 -6.94 -8.75
CA GLY A 171 14.97 -6.26 -9.83
C GLY A 171 14.16 -7.19 -10.74
N GLU A 172 14.14 -8.50 -10.44
CA GLU A 172 13.43 -9.50 -11.23
C GLU A 172 12.12 -9.93 -10.57
N THR A 173 11.14 -10.30 -11.39
CA THR A 173 9.88 -10.91 -10.96
C THR A 173 9.73 -12.30 -11.54
N ASP A 174 9.12 -13.22 -10.80
CA ASP A 174 8.77 -14.55 -11.30
C ASP A 174 7.42 -14.57 -12.06
N GLU A 175 7.14 -15.69 -12.74
CA GLU A 175 5.90 -15.84 -13.52
C GLU A 175 4.64 -15.81 -12.65
N ALA A 176 4.71 -16.35 -11.44
CA ALA A 176 3.57 -16.35 -10.53
C ALA A 176 3.16 -14.92 -10.14
N TRP A 177 4.14 -14.03 -9.94
CA TRP A 177 3.92 -12.62 -9.68
C TRP A 177 3.40 -11.88 -10.91
N ARG A 178 3.97 -12.15 -12.10
CA ARG A 178 3.44 -11.58 -13.35
C ARG A 178 2.00 -11.97 -13.58
N GLU A 179 1.65 -13.23 -13.32
CA GLU A 179 0.29 -13.73 -13.44
C GLU A 179 -0.65 -13.12 -12.39
N HIS A 180 -0.18 -12.93 -11.15
CA HIS A 180 -0.92 -12.17 -10.14
C HIS A 180 -1.31 -10.77 -10.64
N LEU A 181 -0.37 -10.02 -11.21
CA LEU A 181 -0.66 -8.70 -11.78
C LEU A 181 -1.61 -8.77 -12.99
N ARG A 182 -1.46 -9.76 -13.88
CA ARG A 182 -2.39 -9.98 -14.99
C ARG A 182 -3.82 -10.22 -14.49
N ARG A 183 -3.98 -11.02 -13.43
CA ARG A 183 -5.30 -11.24 -12.79
C ARG A 183 -5.90 -9.96 -12.24
N GLN A 184 -5.09 -9.07 -11.64
CA GLN A 184 -5.59 -7.79 -11.14
C GLN A 184 -6.04 -6.87 -12.29
N VAL A 185 -5.26 -6.77 -13.38
CA VAL A 185 -5.70 -6.02 -14.58
C VAL A 185 -7.01 -6.58 -15.13
N ARG A 186 -7.13 -7.91 -15.25
CA ARG A 186 -8.38 -8.56 -15.67
C ARG A 186 -9.55 -8.25 -14.74
N ARG A 187 -9.32 -8.23 -13.43
CA ARG A 187 -10.31 -7.88 -12.41
C ARG A 187 -10.79 -6.43 -12.55
N LEU A 188 -9.88 -5.47 -12.75
CA LEU A 188 -10.22 -4.07 -12.97
C LEU A 188 -11.08 -3.89 -14.23
N ARG A 189 -10.69 -4.56 -15.33
CA ARG A 189 -11.44 -4.54 -16.60
C ARG A 189 -12.85 -5.12 -16.46
N ILE A 190 -13.00 -6.29 -15.83
CA ILE A 190 -14.31 -6.93 -15.61
C ILE A 190 -15.22 -6.07 -14.74
N ARG A 191 -14.65 -5.27 -13.83
CA ARG A 191 -15.39 -4.32 -13.00
C ARG A 191 -15.64 -2.97 -13.69
N HIS A 192 -15.24 -2.81 -14.96
CA HIS A 192 -15.36 -1.57 -15.73
C HIS A 192 -14.63 -0.37 -15.10
N LEU A 193 -13.56 -0.64 -14.34
CA LEU A 193 -12.75 0.39 -13.68
C LEU A 193 -11.61 0.91 -14.57
N ILE A 194 -11.34 0.21 -15.67
CA ILE A 194 -10.39 0.59 -16.72
C ILE A 194 -11.00 0.21 -18.07
N SER A 195 -10.59 0.91 -19.12
CA SER A 195 -11.00 0.58 -20.49
C SER A 195 -10.29 -0.69 -21.02
N GLU A 196 -10.81 -1.26 -22.12
CA GLU A 196 -10.14 -2.35 -22.83
C GLU A 196 -8.75 -1.93 -23.31
N GLU A 197 -8.61 -0.70 -23.81
CA GLU A 197 -7.34 -0.15 -24.28
C GLU A 197 -6.31 -0.06 -23.15
N GLU A 198 -6.73 0.40 -21.97
CA GLU A 198 -5.88 0.44 -20.78
C GLU A 198 -5.49 -0.95 -20.32
N ALA A 199 -6.41 -1.92 -20.36
CA ALA A 199 -6.12 -3.30 -20.03
C ALA A 199 -5.12 -3.94 -21.00
N VAL A 200 -5.24 -3.68 -22.31
CA VAL A 200 -4.30 -4.14 -23.35
C VAL A 200 -2.94 -3.46 -23.18
N ARG A 201 -2.90 -2.15 -22.95
CA ARG A 201 -1.67 -1.39 -22.69
C ARG A 201 -0.95 -1.93 -21.46
N ALA A 202 -1.68 -2.11 -20.36
CA ALA A 202 -1.17 -2.78 -19.17
C ALA A 202 -0.69 -4.19 -19.54
N GLY A 203 -1.43 -4.97 -20.31
CA GLY A 203 -1.04 -6.29 -20.82
C GLY A 203 0.36 -6.34 -21.44
N ARG A 204 0.71 -5.31 -22.24
CA ARG A 204 1.99 -5.18 -22.95
C ARG A 204 3.13 -4.57 -22.13
N SER A 205 2.80 -3.77 -21.12
CA SER A 205 3.75 -3.18 -20.19
C SER A 205 4.64 -4.24 -19.54
N ARG A 206 5.95 -4.01 -19.57
CA ARG A 206 6.93 -4.82 -18.85
C ARG A 206 7.27 -4.12 -17.54
N LEU A 207 7.00 -4.80 -16.42
CA LEU A 207 7.43 -4.35 -15.11
C LEU A 207 8.96 -4.38 -15.04
N LYS A 208 9.59 -3.22 -14.89
CA LYS A 208 11.04 -3.07 -14.73
C LYS A 208 11.31 -2.51 -13.34
N LEU A 209 11.80 -3.36 -12.45
CA LEU A 209 12.14 -2.96 -11.09
C LEU A 209 13.61 -2.51 -11.01
N ARG A 210 13.89 -1.50 -10.19
CA ARG A 210 15.26 -1.17 -9.82
C ARG A 210 15.79 -2.24 -8.86
N PRO A 211 17.02 -2.74 -9.08
CA PRO A 211 17.65 -3.66 -8.14
C PRO A 211 18.12 -2.93 -6.88
N HIS A 212 18.05 -3.65 -5.75
CA HIS A 212 18.43 -3.23 -4.39
C HIS A 212 19.32 -4.32 -3.77
N PRO A 213 20.57 -4.48 -4.25
CA PRO A 213 21.47 -5.58 -3.86
C PRO A 213 21.81 -5.61 -2.36
N GLU A 214 21.69 -4.48 -1.66
CA GLU A 214 21.84 -4.37 -0.21
C GLU A 214 20.79 -5.19 0.56
N LEU A 215 19.61 -5.42 0.00
CA LEU A 215 18.56 -6.26 0.60
C LEU A 215 18.73 -7.75 0.30
N ALA A 216 19.58 -8.11 -0.66
CA ALA A 216 19.83 -9.51 -1.06
C ALA A 216 20.80 -10.23 -0.11
N ARG A 217 21.50 -9.51 0.77
CA ARG A 217 22.40 -10.12 1.77
C ARG A 217 21.57 -10.64 2.95
N PRO A 218 21.83 -11.85 3.46
CA PRO A 218 21.26 -12.26 4.75
C PRO A 218 21.71 -11.24 5.79
N SER A 219 20.75 -10.62 6.48
CA SER A 219 21.02 -9.76 7.63
C SER A 219 21.82 -10.57 8.64
N ASP A 220 23.02 -10.09 9.01
CA ASP A 220 23.72 -10.59 10.20
C ASP A 220 22.72 -10.61 11.38
N PRO A 221 22.75 -11.65 12.24
CA PRO A 221 21.89 -11.67 13.41
C PRO A 221 22.19 -10.43 14.27
N PRO A 222 21.16 -9.85 14.93
CA PRO A 222 21.38 -8.73 15.83
C PRO A 222 22.38 -9.16 16.93
N ARG A 223 23.38 -8.31 17.19
CA ARG A 223 24.29 -8.43 18.34
C ARG A 223 23.56 -8.16 19.64
#